data_AF-F0IDS6-F1
#
_entry.id   AF-F0IDS6-F1
#
_cell.length_a   1.000
_cell.length_b   1.000
_cell.length_c   1.000
_cell.angle_alpha   90.00
_cell.angle_beta   90.00
_cell.angle_gamma   90.00
#
_symmetry.space_group_name_H-M   'P 1'
#
loop_
_entity.id
_entity.type
_entity.pdbx_description
1 polymer ?
#
loop_
_entity_poly.entity_id
_entity_poly.type
_entity_poly.pdbx_seq_one_letter_code
_entity_poly.pdbx_strand_id
1 'polypeptide(L)'
;MAYTFTIENSSKQALAIVEYLKTLSFVKFTETKTKEKAPSKAKAKSGLAKPVPELLEEDKNGVPLKYKEEIIALSKKTKKAAAKRFYEKVTEKAAL
;
A
#
# COMPACT_ATOMS: atom_id res chain seq x y z
N MET A 1 23.75 -27.40 2.03
CA MET A 1 23.28 -26.53 0.92
C MET A 1 21.86 -26.11 1.25
N ALA A 2 21.50 -24.84 1.03
CA ALA A 2 20.14 -24.36 1.26
C ALA A 2 19.33 -24.47 -0.05
N TYR A 3 18.11 -24.99 0.03
CA TYR A 3 17.18 -25.10 -1.08
C TYR A 3 15.99 -24.18 -0.83
N THR A 4 15.64 -23.37 -1.82
CA THR A 4 14.47 -22.49 -1.81
C THR A 4 13.53 -22.88 -2.94
N PHE A 5 12.26 -23.08 -2.64
CA PHE A 5 11.21 -23.36 -3.62
C PHE A 5 10.08 -22.34 -3.45
N THR A 6 9.47 -21.95 -4.56
CA THR A 6 8.37 -20.99 -4.58
C THR A 6 7.07 -21.74 -4.83
N ILE A 7 6.07 -21.51 -3.97
CA ILE A 7 4.71 -22.04 -4.16
C ILE A 7 3.83 -20.88 -4.61
N GLU A 8 3.31 -20.95 -5.84
CA GLU A 8 2.34 -19.98 -6.33
C GLU A 8 0.94 -20.30 -5.80
N ASN A 9 0.23 -19.30 -5.28
CA ASN A 9 -1.14 -19.44 -4.76
C ASN A 9 -2.20 -19.47 -5.90
N SER A 10 -1.90 -20.11 -7.02
CA SER A 10 -2.75 -20.14 -8.22
C SER A 10 -3.69 -21.35 -8.27
N SER A 11 -3.50 -22.34 -7.39
CA SER A 11 -4.26 -23.59 -7.37
C SER A 11 -4.73 -23.97 -5.97
N LYS A 12 -5.87 -24.65 -5.87
CA LYS A 12 -6.35 -25.26 -4.61
C LYS A 12 -5.33 -26.25 -4.02
N GLN A 13 -4.53 -26.88 -4.86
CA GLN A 13 -3.46 -27.80 -4.45
C GLN A 13 -2.34 -27.06 -3.71
N ALA A 14 -2.03 -25.81 -4.09
CA ALA A 14 -1.01 -25.00 -3.43
C ALA A 14 -1.39 -24.69 -1.98
N LEU A 15 -2.66 -24.39 -1.72
CA LEU A 15 -3.18 -24.17 -0.36
C LEU A 15 -3.04 -25.42 0.50
N ALA A 16 -3.43 -26.59 -0.02
CA ALA A 16 -3.30 -27.87 0.70
C ALA A 16 -1.84 -28.20 1.03
N ILE A 17 -0.90 -27.91 0.12
CA ILE A 17 0.54 -28.10 0.37
C ILE A 17 1.02 -27.15 1.47
N VAL A 18 0.59 -25.88 1.47
CA VAL A 18 0.95 -24.91 2.52
C VAL A 18 0.42 -25.36 3.89
N GLU A 19 -0.81 -25.87 3.96
CA GLU A 19 -1.37 -26.43 5.20
C GLU A 19 -0.59 -27.64 5.70
N TYR A 20 -0.24 -28.57 4.81
CA TYR A 20 0.60 -29.71 5.15
C TYR A 20 1.98 -29.27 5.67
N LEU A 21 2.64 -28.35 4.99
CA LEU A 21 3.95 -27.84 5.40
C LEU A 21 3.92 -27.17 6.79
N LYS A 22 2.79 -26.57 7.20
CA LYS A 22 2.61 -26.00 8.55
C LYS A 22 2.61 -27.06 9.65
N THR A 23 2.28 -28.31 9.32
CA THR A 23 2.31 -29.41 10.30
C THR A 23 3.72 -29.92 10.60
N LEU A 24 4.70 -29.59 9.76
CA LEU A 24 6.06 -30.10 9.85
C LEU A 24 6.94 -29.18 10.72
N SER A 25 7.45 -29.71 11.83
CA SER A 25 8.24 -28.95 12.82
C SER A 25 9.61 -28.47 12.34
N PHE A 26 10.12 -29.05 11.25
CA PHE A 26 11.41 -28.69 10.66
C PHE A 26 11.29 -27.66 9.52
N VAL A 27 10.06 -27.30 9.14
CA VAL A 27 9.81 -26.30 8.09
C VAL A 27 9.73 -24.92 8.73
N LYS A 28 10.64 -24.02 8.33
CA LYS A 28 10.60 -22.61 8.72
C LYS A 28 9.89 -21.78 7.67
N PHE A 29 8.78 -21.17 8.05
CA PHE A 29 8.08 -20.20 7.22
C PHE A 29 8.69 -18.82 7.44
N THR A 30 9.42 -18.34 6.44
CA THR A 30 9.86 -16.94 6.41
C THR A 30 8.86 -16.16 5.56
N GLU A 31 7.99 -15.39 6.19
CA GLU A 31 7.15 -14.42 5.50
C GLU A 31 8.05 -13.33 4.90
N THR A 32 8.50 -13.55 3.67
CA THR A 32 8.96 -12.45 2.85
C THR A 32 7.71 -11.65 2.52
N LYS A 33 7.52 -10.49 3.17
CA LYS A 33 6.60 -9.47 2.68
C LYS A 33 7.10 -9.08 1.30
N THR A 34 6.66 -9.81 0.28
CA THR A 34 6.78 -9.41 -1.11
C THR A 34 6.00 -8.12 -1.15
N LYS A 35 6.71 -6.98 -1.10
CA LYS A 35 6.19 -5.74 -1.64
C LYS A 35 5.71 -6.12 -3.03
N GLU A 36 4.40 -6.22 -3.16
CA GLU A 36 3.73 -6.50 -4.41
C GLU A 36 4.32 -5.52 -5.41
N LYS A 37 5.17 -6.03 -6.30
CA LYS A 37 5.60 -5.29 -7.47
C LYS A 37 4.33 -5.19 -8.31
N ALA A 38 3.57 -4.12 -8.08
CA ALA A 38 2.76 -3.53 -9.12
C ALA A 38 3.64 -3.46 -10.39
N PRO A 39 3.10 -3.77 -11.58
CA PRO A 39 3.86 -3.79 -12.82
C PRO A 39 4.34 -2.37 -13.13
N SER A 40 5.49 -1.99 -12.58
CA SER A 40 6.12 -0.70 -12.81
C SER A 40 7.16 -0.88 -13.89
N LYS A 41 6.76 -0.45 -15.09
CA LYS A 41 7.68 -0.02 -16.14
C LYS A 41 8.91 0.64 -15.49
N ALA A 42 10.07 0.09 -15.84
CA ALA A 42 11.35 0.67 -15.52
C ALA A 42 11.39 2.16 -15.89
N LYS A 43 11.52 3.02 -14.87
CA LYS A 43 12.34 4.23 -14.96
C LYS A 43 12.96 4.46 -13.59
N ALA A 44 14.26 4.18 -13.53
CA ALA A 44 15.12 4.49 -12.43
C ALA A 44 15.05 5.99 -12.08
N LYS A 45 14.95 6.30 -10.79
CA LYS A 45 15.68 7.42 -10.20
C LYS A 45 16.29 6.98 -8.88
N SER A 46 17.62 7.07 -8.91
CA SER A 46 18.58 7.00 -7.83
C SER A 46 18.20 7.86 -6.62
N GLY A 47 18.56 7.38 -5.43
CA GLY A 47 18.91 8.24 -4.30
C GLY A 47 17.76 8.72 -3.42
N LEU A 48 17.28 7.88 -2.51
CA LEU A 48 16.83 8.36 -1.20
C LEU A 48 17.08 7.26 -0.17
N ALA A 49 17.91 7.58 0.82
CA ALA A 49 18.15 6.73 1.98
C ALA A 49 16.80 6.29 2.56
N LYS A 50 16.59 4.98 2.68
CA LYS A 50 15.36 4.42 3.25
C LYS A 50 15.25 4.95 4.69
N PRO A 51 14.22 5.74 5.05
CA PRO A 51 13.93 5.91 6.47
C PRO A 51 13.64 4.51 7.00
N VAL A 52 14.26 4.17 8.13
CA VAL A 52 13.89 3.01 8.94
C VAL A 52 12.36 3.02 9.02
N PRO A 53 11.66 1.96 8.59
CA PRO A 53 10.21 1.95 8.67
C PRO A 53 9.86 1.90 10.16
N GLU A 54 9.59 3.07 10.75
CA GLU A 54 8.79 3.17 11.95
C GLU A 54 7.50 2.40 11.61
N LEU A 55 7.30 1.23 12.23
CA LEU A 55 6.12 0.41 12.03
C LEU A 55 4.94 1.17 12.64
N LEU A 56 4.38 2.09 11.85
CA LEU A 56 3.18 2.79 12.22
C LEU A 56 2.03 1.79 12.10
N GLU A 57 1.28 1.63 13.18
CA GLU A 57 0.04 0.89 13.15
C GLU A 57 -0.88 1.54 12.11
N GLU A 58 -1.31 0.73 11.14
CA GLU A 58 -2.24 1.15 10.08
C GLU A 58 -3.66 0.77 10.50
N ASP A 59 -4.64 1.62 10.22
CA ASP A 59 -6.04 1.30 10.48
C ASP A 59 -6.58 0.30 9.43
N LYS A 60 -7.83 -0.18 9.61
CA LYS A 60 -8.46 -1.16 8.71
C LYS A 60 -8.50 -0.76 7.22
N ASN A 61 -8.28 0.51 6.90
CA ASN A 61 -8.24 1.06 5.55
C ASN A 61 -6.80 1.36 5.08
N GLY A 62 -5.78 0.90 5.81
CA GLY A 62 -4.36 1.09 5.45
C GLY A 62 -3.85 2.52 5.68
N VAL A 63 -4.55 3.32 6.50
CA VAL A 63 -4.11 4.68 6.83
C VAL A 63 -3.25 4.62 8.09
N PRO A 64 -2.01 5.17 8.08
CA PRO A 64 -1.19 5.24 9.29
C PRO A 64 -1.93 6.00 10.39
N LEU A 65 -2.15 5.38 11.56
CA LEU A 65 -2.90 6.00 12.66
C LEU A 65 -2.30 7.36 13.07
N LYS A 66 -0.97 7.46 13.04
CA LYS A 66 -0.21 8.66 13.41
C LYS A 66 -0.56 9.89 12.55
N TYR A 67 -0.97 9.69 11.29
CA TYR A 67 -1.25 10.78 10.34
C TYR A 67 -2.71 10.82 9.86
N LYS A 68 -3.58 9.97 10.39
CA LYS A 68 -4.97 9.84 9.92
C LYS A 68 -5.73 11.17 9.97
N GLU A 69 -5.67 11.86 11.10
CA GLU A 69 -6.35 13.16 11.27
C GLU A 69 -5.77 14.24 10.35
N GLU A 70 -4.44 14.27 10.17
CA GLU A 70 -3.78 15.20 9.27
C GLU A 70 -4.19 14.97 7.81
N ILE A 71 -4.21 13.72 7.36
CA ILE A 71 -4.63 13.33 6.00
C ILE A 71 -6.10 13.71 5.77
N ILE A 72 -6.98 13.46 6.75
CA ILE A 72 -8.41 13.83 6.67
C ILE A 72 -8.57 15.35 6.60
N ALA A 73 -7.85 16.09 7.45
CA ALA A 73 -7.91 17.55 7.49
C ALA A 73 -7.44 18.16 6.16
N LEU A 74 -6.36 17.63 5.59
CA LEU A 74 -5.79 18.09 4.32
C LEU A 74 -6.74 17.81 3.15
N SER A 75 -7.40 16.65 3.15
CA SER A 75 -8.44 16.30 2.18
C SER A 75 -9.64 17.27 2.25
N LYS A 76 -10.15 17.55 3.45
CA LYS A 76 -11.26 18.51 3.66
C LYS A 76 -10.88 19.91 3.19
N LYS A 77 -9.67 20.39 3.52
CA LYS A 77 -9.18 21.71 3.11
C LYS A 77 -9.06 21.83 1.58
N THR A 78 -8.54 20.79 0.94
CA THR A 78 -8.38 20.77 -0.53
C THR A 78 -9.73 20.77 -1.23
N LYS A 79 -10.70 19.95 -0.78
CA LYS A 79 -12.07 19.94 -1.33
C LYS A 79 -12.75 21.30 -1.17
N LYS A 80 -12.63 21.94 0.00
CA LYS A 80 -13.21 23.27 0.26
C LYS A 80 -12.62 24.34 -0.66
N ALA A 81 -11.30 24.34 -0.84
CA ALA A 81 -10.63 25.29 -1.74
C ALA A 81 -11.01 25.07 -3.21
N ALA A 82 -11.09 23.81 -3.65
CA ALA A 82 -11.50 23.46 -5.00
C ALA A 82 -12.96 23.89 -5.28
N ALA A 83 -13.87 23.63 -4.34
CA ALA A 83 -15.26 24.07 -4.44
C ALA A 83 -15.38 25.59 -4.56
N LYS A 84 -14.66 26.36 -3.73
CA LYS A 84 -14.66 27.83 -3.78
C LYS A 84 -14.25 28.34 -5.17
N ARG A 85 -13.16 27.81 -5.73
CA ARG A 85 -12.67 28.17 -7.07
C ARG A 85 -13.64 27.78 -8.18
N PHE A 86 -14.36 26.67 -8.03
CA PHE A 86 -15.37 26.26 -9.01
C PHE A 86 -16.55 27.24 -9.02
N TYR A 87 -17.12 27.56 -7.85
CA TYR A 87 -18.22 28.50 -7.77
C TYR A 87 -17.83 29.91 -8.22
N GLU A 88 -16.65 30.41 -7.84
CA GLU A 88 -16.14 31.71 -8.33
C GLU A 88 -16.05 31.75 -9.87
N LYS A 89 -15.52 30.69 -10.50
CA LYS A 89 -15.47 30.58 -11.96
C LYS A 89 -16.85 30.48 -12.61
N VAL A 90 -17.78 29.77 -11.99
CA VAL A 90 -19.16 29.67 -12.48
C VAL A 90 -19.85 31.02 -12.39
N THR A 91 -19.63 31.79 -11.31
CA THR A 91 -20.20 33.13 -11.16
C THR A 91 -19.59 34.15 -12.12
N GLU A 92 -18.27 34.12 -12.36
CA GLU A 92 -17.64 34.96 -13.38
C GLU A 92 -18.15 34.64 -14.79
N LYS A 93 -18.34 33.36 -15.12
CA LYS A 93 -18.91 32.95 -16.41
C LYS A 93 -20.38 33.32 -16.59
N ALA A 94 -21.14 33.43 -15.50
CA ALA A 94 -22.54 33.80 -15.55
C ALA A 94 -22.75 35.32 -15.58
N ALA A 95 -21.73 36.11 -15.24
CA ALA A 95 -21.75 37.56 -15.23
C ALA A 95 -21.21 38.19 -16.54
N LEU A 96 -20.90 37.37 -17.54
CA LEU A 96 -20.31 37.73 -18.84
C LEU A 96 -21.28 37.34 -19.96
#